data_AF-A0A519PXL5-F1
#
_entry.id   AF-A0A519PXL5-F1
#
_cell.length_a   1.000
_cell.length_b   1.000
_cell.length_c   1.000
_cell.angle_alpha   90.00
_cell.angle_beta   90.00
_cell.angle_gamma   90.00
#
_symmetry.space_group_name_H-M   'P 1'
#
loop_
_entity.id
_entity.type
_entity.pdbx_description
1 polymer ?
#
loop_
_entity_poly.entity_id
_entity_poly.type
_entity_poly.pdbx_seq_one_letter_code
_entity_poly.pdbx_strand_id
1 'polypeptide(L)'
;MTQTPSEDAQSIFSGTRPVDARYALDEASLGLWLEANVEGYAGPLTVRQFNGGQSNPTYELSTPDRTYVLRRKPPGTLLPSAHAVDREFTVISALHAQGYPVARPWALCTDDAVIGSMFYVMDKVEGRVLWDLKLPGLQPAERRAIYEAQVDALAALHSFDPAAIGLGDYGKPGNYFERQVGRWTKQYRASEI
;
A
#
# COMPACT_ATOMS: atom_id res chain seq x y z
N MET A 1 30.42 -7.77 24.78
CA MET A 1 29.17 -7.01 24.64
C MET A 1 28.21 -7.87 23.84
N THR A 2 27.31 -8.57 24.53
CA THR A 2 26.23 -9.34 23.91
C THR A 2 25.27 -8.34 23.29
N GLN A 3 25.26 -8.23 21.96
CA GLN A 3 24.18 -7.56 21.25
C GLN A 3 22.91 -8.37 21.53
N THR A 4 21.97 -7.77 22.26
CA THR A 4 20.57 -8.21 22.23
C THR A 4 20.18 -8.30 20.75
N PRO A 5 19.63 -9.43 20.26
CA PRO A 5 19.12 -9.46 18.90
C PRO A 5 18.08 -8.34 18.82
N SER A 6 18.36 -7.31 18.04
CA SER A 6 17.30 -6.44 17.53
C SER A 6 16.26 -7.39 16.96
N GLU A 7 15.01 -7.31 17.42
CA GLU A 7 13.92 -7.95 16.70
C GLU A 7 14.05 -7.55 15.23
N ASP A 8 14.15 -8.53 14.35
CA ASP A 8 14.37 -8.27 12.92
C ASP A 8 13.12 -7.58 12.36
N ALA A 9 13.29 -6.61 11.48
CA ALA A 9 12.17 -5.92 10.83
C ALA A 9 11.21 -6.92 10.16
N GLN A 10 11.75 -8.04 9.66
CA GLN A 10 10.95 -9.14 9.17
C GLN A 10 9.96 -9.65 10.23
N SER A 11 10.40 -9.93 11.46
CA SER A 11 9.51 -10.48 12.50
C SER A 11 8.51 -9.44 13.01
N ILE A 12 8.90 -8.17 13.07
CA ILE A 12 8.05 -7.09 13.59
C ILE A 12 6.87 -6.81 12.65
N PHE A 13 7.12 -6.74 11.34
CA PHE A 13 6.14 -6.24 10.37
C PHE A 13 5.41 -7.32 9.58
N SER A 14 5.81 -8.59 9.71
CA SER A 14 5.15 -9.70 9.00
C SER A 14 3.89 -10.17 9.72
N GLY A 15 2.94 -10.67 8.93
CA GLY A 15 1.73 -11.32 9.42
C GLY A 15 0.63 -10.35 9.86
N THR A 16 -0.40 -10.93 10.45
CA THR A 16 -1.63 -10.24 10.86
C THR A 16 -1.95 -10.52 12.32
N ARG A 17 -2.60 -9.56 12.95
CA ARG A 17 -3.09 -9.58 14.33
C ARG A 17 -4.60 -9.35 14.38
N PRO A 18 -5.26 -9.68 15.50
CA PRO A 18 -6.63 -9.21 15.74
C PRO A 18 -6.72 -7.69 15.54
N VAL A 19 -7.84 -7.23 14.99
CA VAL A 19 -8.06 -5.81 14.75
C VAL A 19 -8.09 -5.07 16.09
N ASP A 20 -7.26 -4.03 16.23
CA ASP A 20 -7.33 -3.14 17.38
C ASP A 20 -8.70 -2.45 17.41
N ALA A 21 -9.36 -2.42 18.58
CA ALA A 21 -10.73 -1.92 18.72
C ALA A 21 -10.90 -0.47 18.22
N ARG A 22 -9.85 0.36 18.30
CA ARG A 22 -9.86 1.75 17.78
C ARG A 22 -9.94 1.81 16.25
N TYR A 23 -9.60 0.70 15.60
CA TYR A 23 -9.55 0.54 14.16
C TYR A 23 -10.53 -0.53 13.66
N ALA A 24 -11.51 -0.93 14.49
CA ALA A 24 -12.56 -1.86 14.10
C ALA A 24 -13.34 -1.34 12.88
N LEU A 25 -13.80 -2.28 12.05
CA LEU A 25 -14.62 -2.02 10.88
C LEU A 25 -16.02 -2.58 11.12
N ASP A 26 -17.04 -1.94 10.53
CA ASP A 26 -18.35 -2.57 10.40
C ASP A 26 -18.26 -3.64 9.30
N GLU A 27 -18.01 -4.89 9.71
CA GLU A 27 -17.81 -6.02 8.79
C GLU A 27 -19.07 -6.37 7.99
N ALA A 28 -20.26 -6.08 8.51
CA ALA A 28 -21.52 -6.33 7.81
C ALA A 28 -21.70 -5.33 6.66
N SER A 29 -21.53 -4.04 6.95
CA SER A 29 -21.57 -2.98 5.93
C SER A 29 -20.46 -3.15 4.88
N LEU A 30 -19.25 -3.53 5.32
CA LEU A 30 -18.15 -3.85 4.41
C LEU A 30 -18.48 -5.06 3.52
N GLY A 31 -19.03 -6.13 4.08
CA GLY A 31 -19.39 -7.34 3.34
C GLY A 31 -20.41 -7.07 2.23
N LEU A 32 -21.44 -6.28 2.51
CA LEU A 32 -22.44 -5.85 1.51
C LEU A 32 -21.81 -5.01 0.40
N TRP A 33 -20.90 -4.10 0.77
CA TRP A 33 -20.18 -3.30 -0.21
C TRP A 33 -19.27 -4.16 -1.10
N LEU A 34 -18.56 -5.13 -0.53
CA LEU A 34 -17.71 -6.06 -1.28
C LEU A 34 -18.53 -6.90 -2.27
N GLU A 35 -19.69 -7.41 -1.87
CA GLU A 35 -20.58 -8.17 -2.74
C GLU A 35 -21.05 -7.38 -3.97
N ALA A 36 -21.29 -6.08 -3.80
CA ALA A 36 -21.71 -5.21 -4.89
C ALA A 36 -20.56 -4.73 -5.80
N ASN A 37 -19.32 -4.67 -5.29
CA ASN A 37 -18.22 -3.95 -5.96
C ASN A 37 -17.00 -4.81 -6.31
N VAL A 38 -16.87 -6.01 -5.75
CA VAL A 38 -15.73 -6.91 -5.96
C VAL A 38 -16.20 -8.16 -6.69
N GLU A 39 -15.84 -8.26 -7.97
CA GLU A 39 -16.21 -9.40 -8.82
C GLU A 39 -15.69 -10.72 -8.22
N GLY A 40 -16.63 -11.66 -8.04
CA GLY A 40 -16.35 -12.98 -7.48
C GLY A 40 -16.14 -13.00 -5.96
N TYR A 41 -16.46 -11.91 -5.25
CA TYR A 41 -16.53 -11.95 -3.80
C TYR A 41 -17.67 -12.85 -3.32
N ALA A 42 -17.38 -13.71 -2.35
CA ALA A 42 -18.36 -14.54 -1.66
C ALA A 42 -17.94 -14.66 -0.19
N GLY A 43 -18.81 -14.26 0.73
CA GLY A 43 -18.58 -14.40 2.17
C GLY A 43 -18.62 -15.87 2.65
N PRO A 44 -18.44 -16.11 3.96
CA PRO A 44 -18.31 -15.14 5.04
C PRO A 44 -16.97 -14.39 5.04
N LEU A 45 -16.98 -13.16 5.52
CA LEU A 45 -15.79 -12.32 5.69
C LEU A 45 -15.16 -12.56 7.06
N THR A 46 -13.83 -12.63 7.10
CA THR A 46 -13.03 -12.52 8.32
C THR A 46 -12.01 -11.40 8.14
N VAL A 47 -11.91 -10.49 9.10
CA VAL A 47 -11.00 -9.35 9.04
C VAL A 47 -9.86 -9.49 10.04
N ARG A 48 -8.62 -9.28 9.58
CA ARG A 48 -7.43 -9.16 10.45
C ARG A 48 -6.64 -7.92 10.08
N GLN A 49 -5.94 -7.33 11.05
CA GLN A 49 -5.10 -6.16 10.82
C GLN A 49 -3.66 -6.60 10.54
N PHE A 50 -2.98 -6.01 9.55
CA PHE A 50 -1.55 -6.27 9.36
C PHE A 50 -0.71 -5.67 10.50
N ASN A 51 0.43 -6.30 10.81
CA ASN A 51 1.37 -5.77 11.80
C ASN A 51 2.09 -4.51 11.29
N GLY A 52 2.36 -4.42 9.99
CA GLY A 52 2.87 -3.22 9.31
C GLY A 52 1.78 -2.21 8.91
N GLY A 53 2.14 -1.22 8.08
CA GLY A 53 1.17 -0.28 7.50
C GLY A 53 0.76 0.88 8.41
N GLN A 54 1.69 1.44 9.18
CA GLN A 54 1.36 2.45 10.20
C GLN A 54 0.80 3.77 9.65
N SER A 55 1.11 4.13 8.39
CA SER A 55 0.57 5.35 7.79
C SER A 55 -0.90 5.24 7.41
N ASN A 56 -1.34 4.13 6.82
CA ASN A 56 -2.73 3.88 6.40
C ASN A 56 -3.14 2.51 6.91
N PRO A 57 -4.13 2.39 7.82
CA PRO A 57 -4.58 1.10 8.34
C PRO A 57 -4.84 0.11 7.20
N THR A 58 -4.17 -1.04 7.27
CA THR A 58 -4.21 -2.09 6.25
C THR A 58 -4.69 -3.39 6.89
N TYR A 59 -5.59 -4.08 6.20
CA TYR A 59 -6.31 -5.25 6.70
C TYR A 59 -6.25 -6.39 5.69
N GLU A 60 -6.14 -7.61 6.20
CA GLU A 60 -6.39 -8.83 5.45
C GLU A 60 -7.89 -9.15 5.54
N LEU A 61 -8.52 -9.31 4.38
CA LEU A 61 -9.91 -9.69 4.24
C LEU A 61 -9.96 -11.11 3.69
N SER A 62 -10.36 -12.08 4.52
CA SER A 62 -10.39 -13.48 4.12
C SER A 62 -11.82 -13.96 3.91
N THR A 63 -12.00 -14.70 2.82
CA THR A 63 -13.20 -15.50 2.52
C THR A 63 -12.77 -16.96 2.35
N PRO A 64 -13.70 -17.93 2.24
CA PRO A 64 -13.32 -19.32 2.00
C PRO A 64 -12.47 -19.53 0.74
N ASP A 65 -12.74 -18.75 -0.32
CA ASP A 65 -12.16 -18.97 -1.65
C ASP A 65 -11.03 -18.00 -2.00
N ARG A 66 -10.99 -16.82 -1.37
CA ARG A 66 -10.01 -15.77 -1.70
C ARG A 66 -9.66 -14.88 -0.51
N THR A 67 -8.44 -14.36 -0.54
CA THR A 67 -7.97 -13.32 0.39
C THR A 67 -7.66 -12.03 -0.36
N TYR A 68 -8.07 -10.92 0.23
CA TYR A 68 -7.87 -9.57 -0.27
C TYR A 68 -7.12 -8.71 0.74
N VAL A 69 -6.64 -7.57 0.28
CA VAL A 69 -6.09 -6.52 1.14
C VAL A 69 -6.97 -5.28 1.05
N LEU A 70 -7.42 -4.78 2.19
CA LEU A 70 -8.07 -3.47 2.31
C LEU A 70 -7.09 -2.47 2.89
N ARG A 71 -7.00 -1.30 2.27
CA ARG A 71 -6.21 -0.18 2.78
C ARG A 71 -7.09 1.05 2.87
N ARG A 72 -7.14 1.67 4.04
CA ARG A 72 -8.02 2.81 4.31
C ARG A 72 -7.27 4.02 4.83
N LYS A 73 -7.89 5.17 4.63
CA LYS A 73 -7.51 6.42 5.27
C LYS A 73 -7.67 6.27 6.80
N PRO A 74 -6.72 6.77 7.62
CA PRO A 74 -6.87 6.74 9.07
C PRO A 74 -8.13 7.50 9.53
N PRO A 75 -8.78 7.07 10.62
CA PRO A 75 -9.91 7.78 11.19
C PRO A 75 -9.47 9.13 11.79
N GLY A 76 -10.41 10.09 11.85
CA GLY A 76 -10.22 11.38 12.52
C GLY A 76 -9.82 12.54 11.60
N THR A 77 -9.56 13.71 12.20
CA THR A 77 -9.17 14.93 11.48
C THR A 77 -7.71 14.81 11.02
N LEU A 78 -7.50 14.76 9.71
CA LEU A 78 -6.17 14.63 9.12
C LEU A 78 -5.68 15.95 8.54
N LEU A 79 -4.35 16.10 8.47
CA LEU A 79 -3.74 17.21 7.77
C LEU A 79 -4.10 17.17 6.26
N PRO A 80 -4.27 18.34 5.61
CA PRO A 80 -4.52 18.40 4.17
C PRO A 80 -3.47 17.62 3.38
N SER A 81 -3.89 16.90 2.34
CA SER A 81 -3.06 16.04 1.47
C SER A 81 -2.37 14.83 2.10
N ALA A 82 -2.57 14.58 3.40
CA ALA A 82 -2.13 13.34 4.02
C ALA A 82 -3.12 12.21 3.69
N HIS A 83 -2.60 10.98 3.56
CA HIS A 83 -3.41 9.76 3.45
C HIS A 83 -4.35 9.69 2.23
N ALA A 84 -3.85 10.10 1.06
CA ALA A 84 -4.57 10.04 -0.21
C ALA A 84 -4.59 8.61 -0.81
N VAL A 85 -5.38 7.72 -0.21
CA VAL A 85 -5.52 6.32 -0.64
C VAL A 85 -6.20 6.17 -2.01
N ASP A 86 -7.02 7.14 -2.41
CA ASP A 86 -7.57 7.29 -3.76
C ASP A 86 -6.47 7.41 -4.82
N ARG A 87 -5.43 8.20 -4.52
CA ARG A 87 -4.28 8.39 -5.42
C ARG A 87 -3.46 7.11 -5.54
N GLU A 88 -3.27 6.40 -4.43
CA GLU A 88 -2.64 5.06 -4.43
C GLU A 88 -3.42 4.11 -5.36
N PHE A 89 -4.74 4.00 -5.18
CA PHE A 89 -5.60 3.17 -6.02
C PHE A 89 -5.54 3.56 -7.51
N THR A 90 -5.54 4.88 -7.79
CA THR A 90 -5.49 5.41 -9.17
C THR A 90 -4.22 4.97 -9.89
N VAL A 91 -3.04 5.15 -9.28
CA VAL A 91 -1.76 4.77 -9.92
C VAL A 91 -1.62 3.25 -10.05
N ILE A 92 -2.05 2.48 -9.03
CA ILE A 92 -2.03 1.01 -9.08
C ILE A 92 -2.94 0.52 -10.21
N SER A 93 -4.14 1.10 -10.37
CA SER A 93 -5.08 0.73 -11.43
C SER A 93 -4.56 1.03 -12.83
N ALA A 94 -3.98 2.21 -13.01
CA ALA A 94 -3.37 2.58 -14.29
C ALA A 94 -2.21 1.63 -14.66
N LEU A 95 -1.33 1.32 -13.71
CA LEU A 95 -0.19 0.41 -13.92
C LEU A 95 -0.63 -1.03 -14.16
N HIS A 96 -1.59 -1.55 -13.39
CA HIS A 96 -2.13 -2.89 -13.56
C HIS A 96 -2.73 -3.07 -14.96
N ALA A 97 -3.45 -2.05 -15.48
CA ALA A 97 -4.01 -2.08 -16.83
C ALA A 97 -2.94 -2.18 -17.93
N GLN A 98 -1.69 -1.80 -17.65
CA GLN A 98 -0.55 -1.97 -18.56
C GLN A 98 0.19 -3.29 -18.38
N GLY A 99 -0.25 -4.15 -17.46
CA GLY A 99 0.45 -5.40 -17.11
C GLY A 99 1.71 -5.19 -16.26
N TYR A 100 1.91 -4.00 -15.67
CA TYR A 100 2.99 -3.77 -14.72
C TYR A 100 2.74 -4.58 -13.43
N PRO A 101 3.76 -5.19 -12.79
CA PRO A 101 3.58 -6.13 -11.69
C PRO A 101 3.19 -5.44 -10.37
N VAL A 102 1.92 -5.04 -10.28
CA VAL A 102 1.25 -4.55 -9.08
C VAL A 102 0.06 -5.46 -8.75
N ALA A 103 -0.41 -5.42 -7.51
CA ALA A 103 -1.62 -6.14 -7.11
C ALA A 103 -2.82 -5.69 -7.96
N ARG A 104 -3.70 -6.63 -8.32
CA ARG A 104 -4.97 -6.30 -8.98
C ARG A 104 -5.79 -5.39 -8.08
N PRO A 105 -6.12 -4.16 -8.50
CA PRO A 105 -7.10 -3.34 -7.80
C PRO A 105 -8.50 -3.87 -8.09
N TRP A 106 -9.30 -4.04 -7.04
CA TRP A 106 -10.70 -4.47 -7.16
C TRP A 106 -11.63 -3.28 -7.23
N ALA A 107 -11.64 -2.45 -6.19
CA ALA A 107 -12.55 -1.31 -6.10
C ALA A 107 -12.07 -0.27 -5.09
N LEU A 108 -12.47 0.98 -5.31
CA LEU A 108 -12.28 2.13 -4.43
C LEU A 108 -13.65 2.56 -3.89
N CYS A 109 -13.75 2.73 -2.57
CA CYS A 109 -14.89 3.35 -1.92
C CYS A 109 -14.51 4.76 -1.47
N THR A 110 -15.18 5.77 -2.01
CA THR A 110 -15.06 7.16 -1.56
C THR A 110 -16.17 7.58 -0.61
N ASP A 111 -17.14 6.71 -0.36
CA ASP A 111 -18.22 6.94 0.60
C ASP A 111 -17.77 6.56 2.01
N ASP A 112 -17.56 7.57 2.84
CA ASP A 112 -17.17 7.39 4.25
C ASP A 112 -18.28 6.72 5.07
N ALA A 113 -19.54 6.69 4.61
CA ALA A 113 -20.64 6.05 5.32
C ALA A 113 -20.50 4.51 5.42
N VAL A 114 -19.71 3.88 4.55
CA VAL A 114 -19.61 2.41 4.48
C VAL A 114 -18.82 1.84 5.67
N ILE A 115 -17.62 2.38 5.96
CA ILE A 115 -16.77 1.94 7.10
C ILE A 115 -16.11 3.09 7.87
N GLY A 116 -16.66 4.30 7.76
CA GLY A 116 -16.20 5.50 8.46
C GLY A 116 -15.03 6.24 7.80
N SER A 117 -14.55 5.78 6.64
CA SER A 117 -13.43 6.38 5.91
C SER A 117 -13.28 5.77 4.52
N MET A 118 -12.83 6.56 3.55
CA MET A 118 -12.37 6.11 2.23
C MET A 118 -11.35 4.95 2.31
N PHE A 119 -11.53 3.97 1.43
CA PHE A 119 -10.69 2.78 1.35
C PHE A 119 -10.68 2.18 -0.05
N TYR A 120 -9.68 1.35 -0.34
CA TYR A 120 -9.71 0.49 -1.52
C TYR A 120 -9.35 -0.95 -1.18
N VAL A 121 -9.73 -1.85 -2.08
CA VAL A 121 -9.48 -3.29 -2.00
C VAL A 121 -8.64 -3.74 -3.20
N MET A 122 -7.67 -4.59 -2.94
CA MET A 122 -6.79 -5.19 -3.95
C MET A 122 -6.50 -6.66 -3.61
N ASP A 123 -5.91 -7.39 -4.56
CA ASP A 123 -5.43 -8.74 -4.30
C ASP A 123 -4.43 -8.80 -3.14
N LYS A 124 -4.51 -9.87 -2.35
CA LYS A 124 -3.39 -10.28 -1.52
C LYS A 124 -2.42 -11.10 -2.38
N VAL A 125 -1.33 -10.48 -2.82
CA VAL A 125 -0.27 -11.17 -3.58
C VAL A 125 0.66 -11.89 -2.60
N GLU A 126 0.71 -13.21 -2.68
CA GLU A 126 1.64 -14.02 -1.90
C GLU A 126 3.07 -13.89 -2.44
N GLY A 127 4.04 -13.70 -1.54
CA GLY A 127 5.41 -13.46 -1.93
C GLY A 127 6.35 -13.25 -0.75
N ARG A 128 7.57 -12.79 -1.05
CA ARG A 128 8.61 -12.52 -0.05
C ARG A 128 8.89 -11.02 0.00
N VAL A 129 8.76 -10.43 1.18
CA VAL A 129 9.22 -9.06 1.44
C VAL A 129 10.62 -9.17 2.06
N LEU A 130 11.64 -8.74 1.34
CA LEU A 130 13.04 -8.84 1.77
C LEU A 130 13.45 -7.54 2.48
N TRP A 131 13.52 -7.56 3.81
CA TRP A 131 13.81 -6.38 4.63
C TRP A 131 15.30 -6.05 4.71
N ASP A 132 16.16 -7.06 4.88
CA ASP A 132 17.61 -6.86 4.88
C ASP A 132 18.15 -6.82 3.45
N LEU A 133 18.55 -5.62 3.01
CA LEU A 133 19.13 -5.37 1.70
C LEU A 133 20.48 -6.09 1.47
N LYS A 134 21.12 -6.60 2.54
CA LYS A 134 22.31 -7.47 2.41
C LYS A 134 21.96 -8.86 1.90
N LEU A 135 20.67 -9.23 1.92
CA LEU A 135 20.14 -10.51 1.46
C LEU A 135 20.88 -11.72 2.10
N PRO A 136 20.88 -11.81 3.45
CA PRO A 136 21.59 -12.85 4.16
C PRO A 136 21.07 -14.24 3.75
N GLY A 137 21.95 -15.23 3.75
CA GLY A 137 21.62 -16.61 3.35
C GLY A 137 21.56 -16.85 1.84
N LEU A 138 21.54 -15.81 1.01
CA LEU A 138 21.60 -15.96 -0.45
C LEU A 138 23.03 -15.94 -0.99
N GLN A 139 23.26 -16.72 -2.04
CA GLN A 139 24.50 -16.75 -2.82
C GLN A 139 24.66 -15.49 -3.68
N PRO A 140 25.89 -15.10 -4.06
CA PRO A 140 26.13 -13.89 -4.85
C PRO A 140 25.30 -13.80 -6.15
N ALA A 141 25.09 -14.92 -6.84
CA ALA A 141 24.29 -14.97 -8.06
C ALA A 141 22.79 -14.70 -7.80
N GLU A 142 22.24 -15.23 -6.71
CA GLU A 142 20.84 -15.00 -6.32
C GLU A 142 20.61 -13.54 -5.91
N ARG A 143 21.57 -12.96 -5.17
CA ARG A 143 21.52 -11.52 -4.83
C ARG A 143 21.53 -10.67 -6.08
N ARG A 144 22.42 -10.97 -7.03
CA ARG A 144 22.51 -10.26 -8.30
C ARG A 144 21.17 -10.28 -9.04
N ALA A 145 20.58 -11.46 -9.20
CA ALA A 145 19.29 -11.59 -9.89
C ALA A 145 18.17 -10.77 -9.22
N ILE A 146 18.12 -10.70 -7.88
CA ILE A 146 17.15 -9.88 -7.15
C ILE A 146 17.36 -8.38 -7.42
N TYR A 147 18.61 -7.92 -7.39
CA TYR A 147 18.93 -6.51 -7.68
C TYR A 147 18.69 -6.15 -9.15
N GLU A 148 19.01 -7.05 -10.08
CA GLU A 148 18.68 -6.87 -11.50
C GLU A 148 17.17 -6.76 -11.70
N ALA A 149 16.38 -7.68 -11.11
CA ALA A 149 14.92 -7.61 -11.17
C ALA A 149 14.34 -6.32 -10.54
N GLN A 150 14.95 -5.81 -9.47
CA GLN A 150 14.58 -4.52 -8.88
C GLN A 150 14.83 -3.35 -9.83
N VAL A 151 16.00 -3.34 -10.49
CA VAL A 151 16.37 -2.32 -11.47
C VAL A 151 15.44 -2.39 -12.69
N ASP A 152 15.17 -3.58 -13.21
CA ASP A 152 14.27 -3.80 -14.34
C ASP A 152 12.85 -3.30 -14.03
N ALA A 153 12.34 -3.57 -12.83
CA ALA A 153 11.04 -3.07 -12.40
C ALA A 153 11.01 -1.53 -12.35
N LEU A 154 12.04 -0.90 -11.78
CA LEU A 154 12.13 0.57 -11.73
C LEU A 154 12.29 1.20 -13.13
N ALA A 155 13.09 0.58 -13.99
CA ALA A 155 13.28 1.03 -15.37
C ALA A 155 11.96 0.92 -16.17
N ALA A 156 11.24 -0.19 -16.03
CA ALA A 156 9.93 -0.37 -16.64
C ALA A 156 8.90 0.63 -16.09
N LEU A 157 8.91 0.93 -14.79
CA LEU A 157 8.04 1.95 -14.23
C LEU A 157 8.32 3.34 -14.81
N HIS A 158 9.60 3.69 -14.98
CA HIS A 158 10.02 4.98 -15.52
C HIS A 158 9.83 5.11 -17.04
N SER A 159 9.57 4.01 -17.76
CA SER A 159 9.37 4.04 -19.21
C SER A 159 7.95 4.42 -19.62
N PHE A 160 6.98 4.38 -18.70
CA PHE A 160 5.63 4.83 -18.98
C PHE A 160 5.56 6.35 -19.19
N ASP A 161 4.86 6.76 -20.23
CA ASP A 161 4.34 8.12 -20.34
C ASP A 161 3.08 8.24 -19.45
N PRO A 162 3.11 9.03 -18.36
CA PRO A 162 1.96 9.17 -17.48
C PRO A 162 0.69 9.61 -18.21
N ALA A 163 0.79 10.50 -19.20
CA ALA A 163 -0.38 10.98 -19.92
C ALA A 163 -1.04 9.86 -20.74
N ALA A 164 -0.22 9.02 -21.40
CA ALA A 164 -0.69 7.90 -22.20
C ALA A 164 -1.41 6.82 -21.38
N ILE A 165 -1.09 6.69 -20.09
CA ILE A 165 -1.71 5.70 -19.19
C ILE A 165 -2.79 6.30 -18.28
N GLY A 166 -3.32 7.48 -18.61
CA GLY A 166 -4.42 8.12 -17.87
C GLY A 166 -3.99 8.83 -16.58
N LEU A 167 -2.70 9.09 -16.40
CA LEU A 167 -2.11 9.77 -15.24
C LEU A 167 -1.60 11.19 -15.58
N GLY A 168 -2.10 11.82 -16.65
CA GLY A 168 -1.65 13.14 -17.10
C GLY A 168 -1.73 14.23 -16.02
N ASP A 169 -2.84 14.25 -15.27
CA ASP A 169 -3.07 15.20 -14.17
C ASP A 169 -2.72 14.61 -12.78
N TYR A 170 -2.08 13.43 -12.75
CA TYR A 170 -1.77 12.77 -11.49
C TYR A 170 -0.76 13.58 -10.66
N GLY A 171 0.16 14.31 -11.30
CA GLY A 171 1.16 15.13 -10.63
C GLY A 171 1.39 16.45 -11.35
N LYS A 172 2.25 17.31 -10.78
CA LYS A 172 2.67 18.55 -11.44
C LYS A 172 3.95 18.31 -12.23
N PRO A 173 3.95 18.40 -13.58
CA PRO A 173 5.17 18.26 -14.39
C PRO A 173 6.13 19.46 -14.23
N GLY A 174 7.34 19.35 -14.77
CA GLY A 174 8.39 20.39 -14.74
C GLY A 174 8.97 20.67 -13.35
N ASN A 175 10.07 21.43 -13.26
CA ASN A 175 10.67 22.01 -12.04
C ASN A 175 10.65 21.12 -10.76
N TYR A 176 10.79 19.80 -10.90
CA TYR A 176 10.62 18.87 -9.79
C TYR A 176 11.64 19.16 -8.67
N PHE A 177 12.92 19.28 -9.03
CA PHE A 177 13.99 19.53 -8.06
C PHE A 177 13.79 20.83 -7.29
N GLU A 178 13.50 21.94 -7.98
CA GLU A 178 13.25 23.23 -7.33
C GLU A 178 12.09 23.15 -6.33
N ARG A 179 10.96 22.55 -6.72
CA ARG A 179 9.80 22.39 -5.83
C ARG A 179 10.10 21.51 -4.63
N GLN A 180 10.81 20.40 -4.83
CA GLN A 180 11.14 19.47 -3.76
C GLN A 180 12.13 20.10 -2.80
N VAL A 181 13.20 20.72 -3.29
CA VAL A 181 14.17 21.46 -2.47
C VAL A 181 13.45 22.54 -1.66
N GLY A 182 12.65 23.39 -2.31
CA GLY A 182 11.90 24.43 -1.63
C GLY A 182 10.94 23.90 -0.56
N ARG A 183 10.22 22.80 -0.85
CA ARG A 183 9.33 22.13 0.11
C ARG A 183 10.10 21.62 1.33
N TRP A 184 11.18 20.87 1.12
CA TRP A 184 11.98 20.31 2.21
C TRP A 184 12.67 21.39 3.04
N THR A 185 13.20 22.45 2.40
CA THR A 185 13.76 23.60 3.12
C THR A 185 12.71 24.28 4.00
N LYS A 186 11.49 24.49 3.50
CA LYS A 186 10.40 25.07 4.29
C LYS A 186 10.01 24.19 5.47
N GLN A 187 9.91 22.87 5.26
CA GLN A 187 9.60 21.92 6.33
C GLN A 187 10.69 21.88 7.39
N TYR A 188 11.96 21.86 6.99
CA TYR A 188 13.10 21.92 7.90
C TYR A 188 13.04 23.17 8.79
N ARG A 189 12.91 24.36 8.18
CA ARG A 189 12.82 25.63 8.93
C ARG A 189 11.63 25.69 9.88
N ALA A 190 10.49 25.11 9.50
CA ALA A 190 9.31 25.04 10.36
C ALA A 190 9.46 24.07 11.55
N SER A 191 10.46 23.18 11.50
CA SER A 191 10.79 22.23 12.58
C SER A 191 11.92 22.72 13.50
N GLU A 192 12.58 23.82 13.17
CA GLU A 192 13.54 24.46 14.06
C GLU A 192 12.78 25.08 15.25
N ILE A 193 13.16 24.68 16.48
CA ILE A 193 12.58 25.12 17.75
C ILE A 193 13.10 26.52 18.11
#